data_AF-A0A935QX60-F1
#
_entry.id   AF-A0A935QX60-F1
#
_cell.length_a   1.000
_cell.length_b   1.000
_cell.length_c   1.000
_cell.angle_alpha   90.00
_cell.angle_beta   90.00
_cell.angle_gamma   90.00
#
_symmetry.space_group_name_H-M   'P 1'
#
loop_
_entity.id
_entity.type
_entity.pdbx_description
1 polymer ?
#
loop_
_entity_poly.entity_id
_entity_poly.type
_entity_poly.pdbx_seq_one_letter_code
_entity_poly.pdbx_strand_id
1 'polypeptide(L)'
;MPLSAPSFDSMTFKDRAVGWLSGTWRPAWALPAAVVAALGLSIALNVIVVGVFGVDPVPDLLHPATPETLVATLEALGPEGRAAYVKTSFLDVLYPLAYGVAISGALARLAPPRMGWLPWLLPVTVAADLTENLLFVGLAAEVWPKTPAVLGLACAANAVKWLTADIALFGLALLGLWRAARWIRG
;
A
#
# COMPACT_ATOMS: atom_id res chain seq x y z
N MET A 1 -13.56 -5.57 42.69
CA MET A 1 -14.00 -4.30 42.05
C MET A 1 -13.01 -3.99 40.95
N PRO A 2 -13.41 -3.91 39.67
CA PRO A 2 -12.49 -3.46 38.64
C PRO A 2 -12.27 -1.95 38.82
N LEU A 3 -11.01 -1.53 38.94
CA LEU A 3 -10.62 -0.13 38.96
C LEU A 3 -11.08 0.51 37.65
N SER A 4 -11.92 1.53 37.72
CA SER A 4 -12.33 2.30 36.55
C SER A 4 -11.09 2.91 35.91
N ALA A 5 -10.88 2.62 34.63
CA ALA A 5 -9.76 3.20 33.88
C ALA A 5 -9.84 4.74 33.92
N PRO A 6 -8.70 5.45 34.03
CA PRO A 6 -8.69 6.91 34.12
C PRO A 6 -9.35 7.55 32.90
N SER A 7 -10.03 8.68 33.07
CA SER A 7 -10.57 9.46 31.96
C SER A 7 -9.43 10.05 31.12
N PHE A 8 -9.61 10.13 29.80
CA PHE A 8 -8.57 10.54 28.85
C PHE A 8 -7.95 11.92 29.19
N ASP A 9 -8.77 12.83 29.72
CA ASP A 9 -8.36 14.20 30.08
C ASP A 9 -7.44 14.25 31.32
N SER A 10 -7.44 13.19 32.14
CA SER A 10 -6.63 13.11 33.36
C SER A 10 -5.21 12.57 33.13
N MET A 11 -4.90 12.10 31.91
CA MET A 11 -3.63 11.42 31.63
C MET A 11 -2.50 12.37 31.22
N THR A 12 -1.30 12.09 31.72
CA THR A 12 -0.09 12.80 31.28
C THR A 12 0.28 12.40 29.84
N PHE A 13 1.12 13.20 29.17
CA PHE A 13 1.63 12.87 27.84
C PHE A 13 2.38 11.52 27.83
N LYS A 14 3.12 11.23 28.90
CA LYS A 14 3.86 9.96 29.05
C LYS A 14 2.92 8.77 29.16
N ASP A 15 1.83 8.87 29.93
CA ASP A 15 0.84 7.80 30.06
C ASP A 15 0.12 7.53 28.73
N ARG A 16 -0.14 8.60 27.96
CA ARG A 16 -0.68 8.51 26.60
C ARG A 16 0.29 7.84 25.64
N ALA A 17 1.57 8.20 25.68
CA ALA A 17 2.60 7.57 24.85
C ALA A 17 2.81 6.09 25.18
N VAL A 18 2.85 5.74 26.47
CA VAL A 18 2.97 4.35 26.93
C VAL A 18 1.73 3.54 26.55
N GLY A 19 0.52 4.08 26.76
CA GLY A 19 -0.73 3.44 26.36
C GLY A 19 -0.86 3.23 24.84
N TRP A 20 -0.28 4.13 24.05
CA TRP A 20 -0.20 4.04 22.59
C TRP A 20 0.76 2.94 22.12
N LEU A 21 1.92 2.86 22.78
CA LEU A 21 2.95 1.83 22.52
C LEU A 21 2.52 0.44 23.01
N SER A 22 1.80 0.36 24.15
CA SER A 22 1.29 -0.90 24.70
C SER A 22 -0.02 -1.37 24.06
N GLY A 23 -0.61 -0.58 23.16
CA GLY A 23 -1.83 -0.94 22.42
C GLY A 23 -3.11 -0.96 23.25
N THR A 24 -3.07 -0.51 24.50
CA THR A 24 -4.21 -0.46 25.43
C THR A 24 -5.11 0.74 25.16
N TRP A 25 -4.57 1.80 24.54
CA TRP A 25 -5.29 3.01 24.20
C TRP A 25 -4.99 3.40 22.76
N ARG A 26 -5.86 3.00 21.83
CA ARG A 26 -5.89 3.57 20.49
C ARG A 26 -7.26 4.19 20.29
N PRO A 27 -7.35 5.51 20.05
CA PRO A 27 -8.62 6.09 19.65
C PRO A 27 -9.11 5.35 18.40
N ALA A 28 -10.38 4.96 18.37
CA ALA A 28 -10.96 4.22 17.25
C ALA A 28 -10.76 4.95 15.90
N TRP A 29 -10.53 6.27 15.92
CA TRP A 29 -10.25 7.12 14.77
C TRP A 29 -8.79 7.11 14.29
N ALA A 30 -7.83 6.67 15.12
CA ALA A 30 -6.40 6.75 14.77
C ALA A 30 -6.03 5.85 13.59
N LEU A 31 -6.72 4.71 13.45
CA LEU A 31 -6.50 3.78 12.36
C LEU A 31 -7.13 4.27 11.04
N PRO A 32 -8.40 4.71 11.00
CA PRO A 32 -8.96 5.43 9.84
C PRO A 32 -8.11 6.64 9.43
N ALA A 33 -7.66 7.46 10.39
CA ALA A 33 -6.83 8.64 10.11
C ALA A 33 -5.47 8.25 9.49
N ALA A 34 -4.84 7.17 9.97
CA ALA A 34 -3.61 6.65 9.39
C ALA A 34 -3.81 6.12 7.96
N VAL A 35 -4.93 5.46 7.68
CA VAL A 35 -5.27 4.98 6.33
C VAL A 35 -5.53 6.16 5.38
N VAL A 36 -6.30 7.15 5.80
CA VAL A 36 -6.55 8.37 5.02
C VAL A 36 -5.26 9.14 4.77
N ALA A 37 -4.39 9.26 5.77
CA ALA A 37 -3.09 9.90 5.63
C ALA A 37 -2.18 9.13 4.65
N ALA A 38 -2.17 7.79 4.70
CA ALA A 38 -1.41 6.96 3.77
C ALA A 38 -1.93 7.08 2.32
N LEU A 39 -3.25 7.08 2.12
CA LEU A 39 -3.86 7.30 0.81
C LEU A 39 -3.58 8.71 0.27
N GLY A 40 -3.74 9.73 1.10
CA GLY A 40 -3.44 11.12 0.75
C GLY A 40 -1.97 11.32 0.40
N LEU A 41 -1.05 10.68 1.15
CA LEU A 41 0.37 10.69 0.85
C LEU A 41 0.67 10.00 -0.48
N SER A 42 0.08 8.83 -0.73
CA SER A 42 0.22 8.12 -2.01
C SER A 42 -0.26 8.95 -3.19
N ILE A 43 -1.43 9.60 -3.09
CA ILE A 43 -1.95 10.50 -4.14
C ILE A 43 -1.01 11.70 -4.34
N ALA A 44 -0.57 12.34 -3.26
CA ALA A 44 0.33 13.50 -3.35
C ALA A 44 1.66 13.14 -4.01
N LEU A 45 2.23 11.99 -3.68
CA LEU A 45 3.45 11.48 -4.30
C LEU A 45 3.24 11.16 -5.77
N ASN A 46 2.11 10.57 -6.14
CA ASN A 46 1.78 10.32 -7.54
C ASN A 46 1.66 11.62 -8.35
N VAL A 47 1.02 12.65 -7.80
CA VAL A 47 0.95 13.98 -8.44
C VAL A 47 2.35 14.58 -8.61
N ILE A 48 3.23 14.43 -7.62
CA ILE A 48 4.62 14.90 -7.70
C ILE A 48 5.39 14.12 -8.77
N VAL A 49 5.25 12.80 -8.79
CA VAL A 49 5.89 11.89 -9.75
C VAL A 49 5.45 12.25 -11.18
N VAL A 50 4.14 12.32 -11.44
CA VAL A 50 3.62 12.71 -12.78
C VAL A 50 4.09 14.12 -13.18
N GLY A 51 4.11 15.07 -12.23
CA GLY A 51 4.65 16.41 -12.45
C GLY A 51 6.16 16.45 -12.74
N VAL A 52 6.93 15.46 -12.26
CA VAL A 52 8.38 15.33 -12.50
C VAL A 52 8.67 14.62 -13.83
N PHE A 53 7.87 13.62 -14.20
CA PHE A 53 8.13 12.81 -15.41
C PHE A 53 7.48 13.36 -16.67
N GLY A 54 6.44 14.19 -16.56
CA GLY A 54 5.76 14.78 -17.72
C GLY A 54 5.04 13.75 -18.63
N VAL A 55 4.89 12.51 -18.16
CA VAL A 55 4.25 11.40 -18.88
C VAL A 55 3.29 10.69 -17.91
N ASP A 56 2.07 10.44 -18.39
CA ASP A 56 0.98 9.78 -17.67
C ASP A 56 0.43 8.61 -18.53
N PRO A 57 0.28 7.38 -17.99
CA PRO A 57 0.67 6.94 -16.65
C PRO A 57 2.14 6.54 -16.55
N VAL A 58 2.68 6.66 -15.34
CA VAL A 58 3.94 6.02 -14.95
C VAL A 58 3.71 4.50 -14.93
N PRO A 59 4.69 3.65 -15.31
CA PRO A 59 4.48 2.20 -15.40
C PRO A 59 3.79 1.57 -14.17
N ASP A 60 4.16 1.97 -12.96
CA ASP A 60 3.67 1.37 -11.71
C ASP A 60 2.18 1.65 -11.44
N LEU A 61 1.62 2.68 -12.10
CA LEU A 61 0.23 3.11 -12.02
C LEU A 61 -0.70 2.38 -13.01
N LEU A 62 -0.14 1.54 -13.88
CA LEU A 62 -0.95 0.66 -14.71
C LEU A 62 -1.74 -0.30 -13.80
N HIS A 63 -3.07 -0.31 -13.91
CA HIS A 63 -3.99 -1.07 -13.05
C HIS A 63 -5.11 -1.73 -13.87
N PRO A 64 -4.98 -3.01 -14.26
CA PRO A 64 -3.74 -3.79 -14.33
C PRO A 64 -2.97 -3.52 -15.64
N ALA A 65 -1.65 -3.74 -15.62
CA ALA A 65 -0.80 -3.68 -16.79
C ALA A 65 -1.03 -4.85 -17.76
N THR A 66 -0.92 -4.59 -19.06
CA THR A 66 -0.79 -5.60 -20.12
C THR A 66 0.58 -5.46 -20.80
N PRO A 67 1.10 -6.50 -21.47
CA PRO A 67 2.37 -6.39 -22.21
C PRO A 67 2.39 -5.22 -23.19
N GLU A 68 1.29 -4.98 -23.90
CA GLU A 68 1.17 -3.92 -24.90
C GLU A 68 1.19 -2.55 -24.24
N THR A 69 0.41 -2.37 -23.17
CA THR A 69 0.35 -1.09 -22.44
C THR A 69 1.66 -0.77 -21.73
N LEU A 70 2.33 -1.79 -21.15
CA LEU A 70 3.64 -1.63 -20.54
C LEU A 70 4.70 -1.22 -21.56
N VAL A 71 4.79 -1.90 -22.71
CA VAL A 71 5.74 -1.54 -23.77
C VAL A 71 5.46 -0.14 -24.29
N ALA A 72 4.20 0.19 -24.61
CA ALA A 72 3.82 1.52 -25.08
C ALA A 72 4.19 2.61 -24.06
N THR A 73 4.00 2.34 -22.76
CA THR A 73 4.36 3.28 -21.68
C THR A 73 5.88 3.49 -21.60
N LEU A 74 6.66 2.39 -21.64
CA LEU A 74 8.13 2.46 -21.61
C LEU A 74 8.71 3.16 -22.84
N GLU A 75 8.08 3.02 -24.00
CA GLU A 75 8.44 3.73 -25.23
C GLU A 75 8.10 5.22 -25.12
N ALA A 76 6.91 5.55 -24.62
CA ALA A 76 6.45 6.94 -24.43
C ALA A 76 7.33 7.74 -23.46
N LEU A 77 7.93 7.09 -22.45
CA LEU A 77 8.90 7.74 -21.55
C LEU A 77 10.17 8.23 -22.28
N GLY A 78 10.52 7.62 -23.41
CA GLY A 78 11.78 7.88 -24.09
C GLY A 78 13.03 7.54 -23.25
N PRO A 79 14.24 7.75 -23.78
CA PRO A 79 15.47 7.41 -23.08
C PRO A 79 15.66 8.17 -21.75
N GLU A 80 15.33 9.46 -21.74
CA GLU A 80 15.51 10.34 -20.58
C GLU A 80 14.49 10.02 -19.48
N GLY A 81 13.21 9.82 -19.84
CA GLY A 81 12.17 9.44 -18.89
C GLY A 81 12.43 8.06 -18.29
N ARG A 82 12.88 7.07 -19.09
CA ARG A 82 13.29 5.77 -18.56
C ARG A 82 14.47 5.87 -17.59
N ALA A 83 15.49 6.67 -17.92
CA ALA A 83 16.64 6.89 -17.04
C ALA A 83 16.25 7.58 -15.72
N ALA A 84 15.29 8.50 -15.77
CA ALA A 84 14.76 9.15 -14.58
C ALA A 84 13.91 8.18 -13.73
N TYR A 85 13.04 7.38 -14.37
CA TYR A 85 12.23 6.35 -13.72
C TYR A 85 13.11 5.33 -12.96
N VAL A 86 14.17 4.83 -13.59
CA VAL A 86 15.15 3.91 -12.95
C VAL A 86 15.85 4.55 -11.75
N LYS A 87 16.03 5.87 -11.73
CA LYS A 87 16.65 6.57 -10.58
C LYS A 87 15.70 6.72 -9.41
N THR A 88 14.41 6.92 -9.67
CA THR A 88 13.40 7.10 -8.61
C THR A 88 12.90 5.79 -8.04
N SER A 89 12.99 4.70 -8.80
CA SER A 89 12.46 3.40 -8.44
C SER A 89 13.08 2.74 -7.20
N PHE A 90 14.20 3.26 -6.69
CA PHE A 90 14.74 2.83 -5.39
C PHE A 90 13.79 3.17 -4.23
N LEU A 91 13.00 4.24 -4.35
CA LEU A 91 12.01 4.62 -3.34
C LEU A 91 10.87 3.58 -3.25
N ASP A 92 10.59 2.88 -4.34
CA ASP A 92 9.49 1.91 -4.46
C ASP A 92 9.79 0.57 -3.78
N VAL A 93 10.96 0.42 -3.15
CA VAL A 93 11.25 -0.71 -2.23
C VAL A 93 10.71 -0.43 -0.83
N LEU A 94 10.76 0.82 -0.37
CA LEU A 94 10.39 1.17 1.00
C LEU A 94 8.87 1.31 1.16
N TYR A 95 8.18 1.81 0.13
CA TYR A 95 6.73 2.00 0.17
C TYR A 95 5.95 0.69 0.42
N PRO A 96 6.22 -0.41 -0.29
CA PRO A 96 5.54 -1.68 -0.08
C PRO A 96 5.68 -2.22 1.33
N LEU A 97 6.89 -2.13 1.88
CA LEU A 97 7.15 -2.56 3.25
C LEU A 97 6.36 -1.71 4.25
N ALA A 98 6.34 -0.39 4.06
CA ALA A 98 5.64 0.53 4.96
C ALA A 98 4.12 0.31 4.93
N TYR A 99 3.49 0.29 3.74
CA TYR A 99 2.05 0.06 3.64
C TYR A 99 1.67 -1.36 4.04
N GLY A 100 2.50 -2.35 3.70
CA GLY A 100 2.26 -3.76 3.99
C GLY A 100 2.16 -4.01 5.50
N VAL A 101 3.14 -3.51 6.27
CA VAL A 101 3.12 -3.61 7.74
C VAL A 101 1.93 -2.86 8.34
N ALA A 102 1.65 -1.65 7.86
CA ALA A 102 0.57 -0.82 8.38
C ALA A 102 -0.81 -1.46 8.15
N ILE A 103 -1.09 -1.89 6.92
CA ILE A 103 -2.38 -2.48 6.53
C ILE A 103 -2.54 -3.88 7.12
N SER A 104 -1.50 -4.74 7.10
CA SER A 104 -1.54 -6.04 7.80
C SER A 104 -1.83 -5.87 9.28
N GLY A 105 -1.15 -4.94 9.96
CA GLY A 105 -1.34 -4.69 11.38
C GLY A 105 -2.73 -4.13 11.71
N ALA A 106 -3.34 -3.39 10.78
CA ALA A 106 -4.72 -2.93 10.86
C ALA A 106 -5.71 -4.11 10.73
N LEU A 107 -5.54 -4.90 9.68
CA LEU A 107 -6.38 -6.06 9.39
C LEU A 107 -6.27 -7.12 10.48
N ALA A 108 -5.09 -7.42 10.99
CA ALA A 108 -4.89 -8.41 12.06
C ALA A 108 -5.64 -8.05 13.35
N ARG A 109 -5.85 -6.74 13.61
CA ARG A 109 -6.62 -6.27 14.77
C ARG A 109 -8.12 -6.21 14.51
N LEU A 110 -8.53 -5.90 13.28
CA LEU A 110 -9.93 -5.68 12.93
C LEU A 110 -10.64 -6.96 12.48
N ALA A 111 -9.94 -7.83 11.76
CA ALA A 111 -10.49 -9.03 11.16
C ALA A 111 -10.97 -10.02 12.24
N PRO A 112 -12.19 -10.55 12.13
CA PRO A 112 -12.63 -11.64 12.99
C PRO A 112 -11.82 -12.92 12.72
N PRO A 113 -11.78 -13.89 13.65
CA PRO A 113 -11.00 -15.13 13.48
C PRO A 113 -11.29 -15.88 12.17
N ARG A 114 -12.55 -15.90 11.72
CA ARG A 114 -12.97 -16.49 10.43
C ARG A 114 -12.34 -15.82 9.19
N MET A 115 -11.75 -14.64 9.33
CA MET A 115 -11.05 -13.89 8.29
C MET A 115 -9.56 -13.73 8.64
N GLY A 116 -9.00 -14.64 9.46
CA GLY A 116 -7.59 -14.62 9.86
C GLY A 116 -6.59 -14.75 8.70
N TRP A 117 -7.05 -15.11 7.50
CA TRP A 117 -6.26 -15.12 6.27
C TRP A 117 -6.04 -13.71 5.68
N LEU A 118 -6.91 -12.75 5.97
CA LEU A 118 -6.91 -11.43 5.33
C LEU A 118 -5.61 -10.62 5.56
N PRO A 119 -5.00 -10.61 6.77
CA PRO A 119 -3.72 -9.92 6.99
C PRO A 119 -2.56 -10.53 6.19
N TRP A 120 -2.67 -11.79 5.76
CA TRP A 120 -1.65 -12.50 4.98
C TRP A 120 -1.68 -12.17 3.50
N LEU A 121 -2.72 -11.48 3.00
CA LEU A 121 -2.71 -10.96 1.64
C LEU A 121 -1.61 -9.92 1.41
N LEU A 122 -1.27 -9.13 2.42
CA LEU A 122 -0.33 -8.02 2.26
C LEU A 122 1.11 -8.48 2.07
N PRO A 123 1.64 -9.50 2.76
CA PRO A 123 2.90 -10.12 2.35
C PRO A 123 2.93 -10.54 0.88
N VAL A 124 1.81 -11.04 0.34
CA VAL A 124 1.67 -11.38 -1.08
C VAL A 124 1.68 -10.11 -1.93
N THR A 125 0.94 -9.07 -1.54
CA THR A 125 0.94 -7.75 -2.20
C THR A 125 2.36 -7.19 -2.29
N VAL A 126 3.07 -7.16 -1.16
CA VAL A 126 4.45 -6.64 -1.07
C VAL A 126 5.41 -7.45 -1.93
N ALA A 127 5.32 -8.78 -1.90
CA ALA A 127 6.16 -9.62 -2.75
C ALA A 127 5.89 -9.38 -4.24
N ALA A 128 4.61 -9.23 -4.62
CA ALA A 128 4.21 -8.95 -5.99
C ALA A 128 4.65 -7.55 -6.45
N ASP A 129 4.53 -6.54 -5.58
CA ASP A 129 4.96 -5.16 -5.81
C ASP A 129 6.47 -5.07 -6.02
N LEU A 130 7.26 -5.68 -5.12
CA LEU A 130 8.72 -5.74 -5.28
C LEU A 130 9.14 -6.48 -6.56
N THR A 131 8.43 -7.56 -6.91
CA THR A 131 8.69 -8.34 -8.12
C THR A 131 8.39 -7.52 -9.37
N GLU A 132 7.25 -6.83 -9.40
CA GLU A 132 6.88 -5.93 -10.49
C GLU A 132 7.87 -4.77 -10.62
N ASN A 133 8.17 -4.03 -9.56
CA ASN A 133 9.10 -2.90 -9.62
C ASN A 133 10.47 -3.35 -10.16
N LEU A 134 10.97 -4.51 -9.72
CA LEU A 134 12.21 -5.08 -10.25
C LEU A 134 12.12 -5.35 -11.76
N LEU A 135 11.01 -5.94 -12.21
CA LEU A 135 10.77 -6.27 -13.61
C LEU A 135 10.62 -5.00 -14.48
N PHE A 136 9.82 -4.04 -14.04
CA PHE A 136 9.59 -2.79 -14.77
C PHE A 136 10.86 -1.96 -14.87
N VAL A 137 11.63 -1.85 -13.78
CA VAL A 137 12.95 -1.20 -13.79
C VAL A 137 13.92 -1.95 -14.71
N GLY A 138 13.96 -3.28 -14.65
CA GLY A 138 14.80 -4.10 -15.53
C GLY A 138 14.47 -3.92 -17.00
N LEU A 139 13.19 -3.81 -17.34
CA LEU A 139 12.71 -3.54 -18.70
C LEU A 139 13.00 -2.09 -19.14
N ALA A 140 12.81 -1.11 -18.25
CA ALA A 140 13.09 0.30 -18.51
C ALA A 140 14.59 0.58 -18.71
N ALA A 141 15.43 -0.09 -17.92
CA ALA A 141 16.89 -0.04 -18.01
C ALA A 141 17.46 -0.89 -19.15
N GLU A 142 16.61 -1.56 -19.94
CA GLU A 142 17.00 -2.47 -21.03
C GLU A 142 17.92 -3.63 -20.57
N VAL A 143 17.90 -3.96 -19.27
CA VAL A 143 18.67 -5.08 -18.71
C VAL A 143 17.98 -6.40 -19.05
N TRP A 144 16.65 -6.40 -19.15
CA TRP A 144 15.84 -7.59 -19.40
C TRP A 144 15.21 -7.49 -20.78
N PRO A 145 15.22 -8.57 -21.59
CA PRO A 145 14.63 -8.52 -22.91
C PRO A 145 13.09 -8.47 -22.81
N LYS A 146 12.45 -7.69 -23.69
CA LYS A 146 10.99 -7.55 -23.82
C LYS A 146 10.32 -8.78 -24.46
N THR A 147 10.67 -9.97 -23.98
CA THR A 147 10.07 -11.23 -24.43
C THR A 147 8.67 -11.40 -23.84
N PRO A 148 7.78 -12.20 -24.47
CA PRO A 148 6.46 -12.49 -23.92
C PRO A 148 6.50 -13.05 -22.49
N ALA A 149 7.51 -13.85 -22.16
CA ALA A 149 7.65 -14.43 -20.83
C ALA A 149 7.96 -13.38 -19.75
N VAL A 150 8.90 -12.47 -20.02
CA VAL A 150 9.28 -11.40 -19.07
C VAL A 150 8.14 -10.41 -18.90
N LEU A 151 7.54 -9.94 -20.01
CA LEU A 151 6.41 -9.02 -19.97
C LEU A 151 5.20 -9.66 -19.26
N GLY A 152 4.93 -10.94 -19.55
CA GLY A 152 3.86 -11.68 -18.90
C GLY A 152 4.06 -11.82 -17.39
N LEU A 153 5.29 -12.10 -16.94
CA LEU A 153 5.62 -12.16 -15.51
C LEU A 153 5.45 -10.79 -14.84
N ALA A 154 5.91 -9.72 -15.50
CA ALA A 154 5.80 -8.35 -14.99
C ALA A 154 4.33 -7.93 -14.83
N CYS A 155 3.51 -8.19 -15.84
CA CYS A 155 2.07 -7.90 -15.81
C CYS A 155 1.33 -8.78 -14.81
N ALA A 156 1.72 -10.05 -14.66
CA ALA A 156 1.14 -10.93 -13.64
C ALA A 156 1.46 -10.44 -12.22
N ALA A 157 2.70 -10.00 -11.97
CA ALA A 157 3.07 -9.42 -10.68
C ALA A 157 2.27 -8.14 -10.38
N ASN A 158 2.15 -7.23 -11.36
CA ASN A 158 1.30 -6.04 -11.26
C ASN A 158 -0.16 -6.39 -10.95
N ALA A 159 -0.74 -7.37 -11.65
CA ALA A 159 -2.12 -7.81 -11.43
C ALA A 159 -2.32 -8.42 -10.04
N VAL A 160 -1.38 -9.25 -9.56
CA VAL A 160 -1.44 -9.84 -8.20
C VAL A 160 -1.31 -8.75 -7.14
N LYS A 161 -0.38 -7.79 -7.31
CA LYS A 161 -0.24 -6.61 -6.44
C LYS A 161 -1.60 -5.93 -6.28
N TRP A 162 -2.19 -5.48 -7.39
CA TRP A 162 -3.43 -4.72 -7.35
C TRP A 162 -4.62 -5.51 -6.82
N LEU A 163 -4.81 -6.76 -7.27
CA LEU A 163 -5.90 -7.60 -6.79
C LEU A 163 -5.83 -7.82 -5.27
N THR A 164 -4.64 -8.13 -4.75
CA THR A 164 -4.48 -8.38 -3.31
C THR A 164 -4.55 -7.09 -2.48
N ALA A 165 -4.01 -5.98 -2.99
CA ALA A 165 -4.14 -4.66 -2.39
C ALA A 165 -5.60 -4.22 -2.31
N ASP A 166 -6.36 -4.36 -3.40
CA ASP A 166 -7.77 -3.99 -3.48
C ASP A 166 -8.59 -4.81 -2.47
N ILE A 167 -8.44 -6.13 -2.45
CA ILE A 167 -9.13 -6.99 -1.47
C ILE A 167 -8.80 -6.58 -0.04
N ALA A 168 -7.52 -6.30 0.26
CA ALA A 168 -7.09 -5.86 1.57
C ALA A 168 -7.69 -4.51 1.97
N LEU A 169 -7.67 -3.52 1.08
CA LEU A 169 -8.18 -2.17 1.31
C LEU A 169 -9.70 -2.16 1.45
N PHE A 170 -10.43 -2.85 0.57
CA PHE A 170 -11.88 -3.02 0.69
C PHE A 170 -12.24 -3.78 1.95
N GLY A 171 -11.52 -4.86 2.28
CA GLY A 171 -11.70 -5.61 3.52
C GLY A 171 -11.50 -4.72 4.75
N LEU A 172 -10.46 -3.90 4.75
CA LEU A 172 -10.17 -2.96 5.82
C LEU A 172 -11.27 -1.92 5.98
N ALA A 173 -11.75 -1.33 4.87
CA ALA A 173 -12.83 -0.36 4.86
C ALA A 173 -14.13 -0.94 5.41
N LEU A 174 -14.55 -2.12 4.92
CA LEU A 174 -15.76 -2.80 5.38
C LEU A 174 -15.68 -3.19 6.86
N LEU A 175 -14.55 -3.71 7.31
CA LEU A 175 -14.32 -4.04 8.73
C LEU A 175 -14.34 -2.78 9.62
N GLY A 176 -13.75 -1.69 9.14
CA GLY A 176 -13.78 -0.38 9.80
C GLY A 176 -15.20 0.15 9.96
N LEU A 177 -15.97 0.16 8.87
CA LEU A 177 -17.39 0.56 8.87
C LEU A 177 -18.23 -0.32 9.78
N TRP A 178 -18.04 -1.64 9.75
CA TRP A 178 -18.74 -2.58 10.62
C TRP A 178 -18.45 -2.32 12.11
N ARG A 179 -17.18 -2.10 12.48
CA ARG A 179 -16.78 -1.75 13.86
C ARG A 179 -17.38 -0.42 14.29
N ALA A 180 -17.33 0.60 13.44
CA ALA A 180 -17.92 1.90 13.72
C ALA A 180 -19.45 1.79 13.93
N ALA A 181 -20.13 1.05 13.05
CA ALA A 181 -21.57 0.83 13.15
C ALA A 181 -21.98 0.07 14.41
N ARG A 182 -21.15 -0.89 14.89
CA ARG A 182 -21.39 -1.56 16.18
C ARG A 182 -21.22 -0.62 17.36
N TRP A 183 -20.17 0.19 17.35
CA TRP A 183 -19.91 1.16 18.41
C TRP A 183 -21.04 2.18 18.57
N ILE A 184 -21.64 2.63 17.46
CA ILE A 184 -22.80 3.53 17.47
C ILE A 184 -24.05 2.85 18.07
N ARG A 185 -24.17 1.52 17.94
CA ARG A 185 -25.36 0.77 18.38
C ARG A 185 -25.31 0.27 19.83
N GLY A 186 -24.14 0.30 20.49
CA GLY A 186 -23.93 -0.28 21.83
C GLY A 186 -23.47 -1.72 21.75
#